data_AF-A0A2N3FWT0-F1
#
_entry.id   AF-A0A2N3FWT0-F1
#
_cell.length_a   1.000
_cell.length_b   1.000
_cell.length_c   1.000
_cell.angle_alpha   90.00
_cell.angle_beta   90.00
_cell.angle_gamma   90.00
#
_symmetry.space_group_name_H-M   'P 1'
#
loop_
_entity.id
_entity.type
_entity.pdbx_description
1 polymer ?
#
loop_
_entity_poly.entity_id
_entity_poly.type
_entity_poly.pdbx_seq_one_letter_code
_entity_poly.pdbx_strand_id
1 'polypeptide(L)'
;MRYSVGSLGLTPARGQEDVLPRIAHLPLDPEEYALLRDRAISVGGSDRFHDVLSTFPTPAGETPPGFRVETQLNSDGLLEADLVRDIGFGRNSARRPTRTIFSADSANPYEVAPVAGLLGNLTCNPGIVYDLFINNPEANVGHRFSTLEEVMTELGRVLGPGCDVSVELENPFDPDFDHILAEIEPYEKILSPYRLVVKVPHTGPVNGENVSELLTGSGRLSSSYLKPATEDAFRSHNLALRLREHGYRVNYTLMFEPHQAALALQARPYFINSFVRHRLMQTGRIAQLVSAFRQTGEISHLKELRAYLISTDHLPENANTELVEVLQYSENLIKYRHYDDAEGSDGLDTLRHELRLLKQCNLPDTRVIVCSMEGPHNYPDIDKLATEPEFADVIDRLVITAEPSYLARFTSASHVVSYQRRFMAAAATATRPGVRLNA
;
A
#
# COMPACT_ATOMS: atom_id res chain seq x y z
N MET A 1 -17.26 5.37 -34.92
CA MET A 1 -16.63 4.08 -35.26
C MET A 1 -15.77 3.67 -34.07
N ARG A 2 -15.69 2.40 -33.69
CA ARG A 2 -14.74 1.93 -32.67
C ARG A 2 -13.67 1.12 -33.38
N TYR A 3 -12.40 1.51 -33.24
CA TYR A 3 -11.26 0.78 -33.78
C TYR A 3 -10.57 0.01 -32.65
N SER A 4 -9.89 -1.05 -33.03
CA SER A 4 -9.02 -1.83 -32.15
C SER A 4 -7.74 -2.21 -32.87
N VAL A 5 -6.75 -2.73 -32.15
CA VAL A 5 -5.53 -3.29 -32.77
C VAL A 5 -5.88 -4.32 -33.84
N GLY A 6 -6.87 -5.20 -33.58
CA GLY A 6 -7.34 -6.17 -34.56
C GLY A 6 -7.96 -5.55 -35.82
N SER A 7 -8.41 -4.30 -35.77
CA SER A 7 -8.97 -3.58 -36.93
C SER A 7 -7.90 -3.11 -37.92
N LEU A 8 -6.61 -3.17 -37.54
CA LEU A 8 -5.49 -2.81 -38.41
C LEU A 8 -5.17 -3.89 -39.45
N GLY A 9 -5.60 -5.14 -39.22
CA GLY A 9 -5.34 -6.26 -40.14
C GLY A 9 -3.86 -6.64 -40.24
N LEU A 10 -3.07 -6.38 -39.19
CA LEU A 10 -1.64 -6.68 -39.15
C LEU A 10 -1.39 -8.19 -39.12
N THR A 11 -0.27 -8.61 -39.72
CA THR A 11 0.23 -9.99 -39.60
C THR A 11 1.14 -10.11 -38.38
N PRO A 12 1.05 -11.19 -37.57
CA PRO A 12 2.00 -11.43 -36.51
C PRO A 12 3.45 -11.53 -37.02
N ALA A 13 4.40 -11.04 -36.24
CA ALA A 13 5.82 -11.29 -36.46
C ALA A 13 6.10 -12.80 -36.37
N ARG A 14 7.06 -13.28 -37.16
CA ARG A 14 7.38 -14.71 -37.26
C ARG A 14 7.80 -15.26 -35.89
N GLY A 15 7.14 -16.33 -35.43
CA GLY A 15 7.41 -16.95 -34.14
C GLY A 15 6.76 -16.26 -32.94
N GLN A 16 5.91 -15.24 -33.19
CA GLN A 16 5.18 -14.49 -32.17
C GLN A 16 3.67 -14.47 -32.48
N GLU A 17 3.15 -15.56 -33.05
CA GLU A 17 1.77 -15.68 -33.53
C GLU A 17 0.73 -15.56 -32.40
N ASP A 18 1.12 -15.77 -31.14
CA ASP A 18 0.24 -15.68 -29.97
C ASP A 18 0.06 -14.25 -29.45
N VAL A 19 0.85 -13.28 -29.91
CA VAL A 19 0.76 -11.88 -29.44
C VAL A 19 -0.53 -11.20 -29.92
N LEU A 20 -0.84 -11.27 -31.21
CA LEU A 20 -2.01 -10.59 -31.78
C LEU A 20 -3.33 -11.01 -31.10
N PRO A 21 -3.61 -12.32 -30.89
CA PRO A 21 -4.81 -12.74 -30.15
C PRO A 21 -4.93 -12.13 -28.75
N ARG A 22 -3.81 -11.83 -28.07
CA ARG A 22 -3.80 -11.27 -26.70
C ARG A 22 -4.07 -9.77 -26.65
N ILE A 23 -3.94 -9.06 -27.77
CA ILE A 23 -4.05 -7.59 -27.80
C ILE A 23 -5.06 -7.06 -28.82
N ALA A 24 -5.63 -7.92 -29.68
CA ALA A 24 -6.53 -7.51 -30.76
C ALA A 24 -7.77 -6.73 -30.30
N HIS A 25 -8.21 -6.94 -29.05
CA HIS A 25 -9.34 -6.25 -28.44
C HIS A 25 -9.02 -4.84 -27.93
N LEU A 26 -7.75 -4.47 -27.82
CA LEU A 26 -7.36 -3.17 -27.29
C LEU A 26 -7.90 -2.05 -28.16
N PRO A 27 -8.62 -1.07 -27.57
CA PRO A 27 -9.21 0.02 -28.32
C PRO A 27 -8.12 0.94 -28.87
N LEU A 28 -8.37 1.49 -30.06
CA LEU A 28 -7.58 2.58 -30.64
C LEU A 28 -8.51 3.78 -30.81
N ASP A 29 -8.01 4.97 -30.49
CA ASP A 29 -8.71 6.18 -30.89
C ASP A 29 -8.60 6.41 -32.42
N PRO A 30 -9.43 7.28 -33.01
CA PRO A 30 -9.42 7.50 -34.46
C PRO A 30 -8.08 8.02 -35.02
N GLU A 31 -7.33 8.80 -34.24
CA GLU A 31 -6.05 9.38 -34.67
C GLU A 31 -4.95 8.31 -34.64
N GLU A 32 -4.89 7.52 -33.57
CA GLU A 32 -4.02 6.35 -33.44
C GLU A 32 -4.28 5.34 -34.56
N TYR A 33 -5.55 5.01 -34.82
CA TYR A 33 -5.89 4.08 -35.89
C TYR A 33 -5.43 4.58 -37.26
N ALA A 34 -5.67 5.87 -37.57
CA ALA A 34 -5.24 6.44 -38.84
C ALA A 34 -3.71 6.44 -38.98
N LEU A 35 -2.98 6.77 -37.90
CA LEU A 35 -1.53 6.74 -37.87
C LEU A 35 -0.96 5.33 -38.10
N LEU A 36 -1.52 4.34 -37.39
CA LEU A 36 -1.02 2.97 -37.41
C LEU A 36 -1.40 2.23 -38.69
N ARG A 37 -2.59 2.46 -39.24
CA ARG A 37 -3.08 1.76 -40.43
C ARG A 37 -2.12 1.84 -41.62
N ASP A 38 -1.46 2.97 -41.80
CA ASP A 38 -0.59 3.22 -42.95
C ASP A 38 0.89 2.90 -42.67
N ARG A 39 1.25 2.64 -41.42
CA ARG A 39 2.66 2.53 -40.99
C ARG A 39 3.01 1.22 -40.31
N ALA A 40 2.08 0.62 -39.59
CA ALA A 40 2.25 -0.68 -38.98
C ALA A 40 2.10 -1.77 -40.05
N ILE A 41 3.08 -2.67 -40.10
CA ILE A 41 3.18 -3.77 -41.07
C ILE A 41 2.93 -5.10 -40.35
N SER A 42 3.48 -5.24 -39.14
CA SER A 42 3.38 -6.44 -38.33
C SER A 42 3.17 -6.12 -36.86
N VAL A 43 2.88 -7.14 -36.06
CA VAL A 43 2.68 -7.04 -34.61
C VAL A 43 3.49 -8.09 -33.89
N GLY A 44 4.15 -7.71 -32.79
CA GLY A 44 5.00 -8.59 -31.99
C GLY A 44 5.00 -8.15 -30.53
N GLY A 45 5.63 -8.93 -29.67
CA GLY A 45 5.80 -8.67 -28.24
C GLY A 45 7.26 -8.42 -27.92
N SER A 46 7.52 -7.49 -26.99
CA SER A 46 8.84 -7.23 -26.44
C SER A 46 9.40 -8.44 -25.66
N ASP A 47 10.68 -8.42 -25.31
CA ASP A 47 11.27 -9.44 -24.44
C ASP A 47 10.54 -9.53 -23.08
N ARG A 48 10.15 -8.38 -22.52
CA ARG A 48 9.36 -8.32 -21.27
C ARG A 48 7.96 -8.92 -21.45
N PHE A 49 7.31 -8.71 -22.61
CA PHE A 49 6.02 -9.33 -22.90
C PHE A 49 6.10 -10.85 -22.76
N HIS A 50 7.12 -11.47 -23.36
CA HIS A 50 7.33 -12.92 -23.32
C HIS A 50 7.78 -13.40 -21.94
N ASP A 51 8.65 -12.65 -21.26
CA ASP A 51 9.10 -12.98 -19.90
C ASP A 51 7.95 -12.97 -18.89
N VAL A 52 7.05 -11.98 -18.97
CA VAL A 52 5.83 -11.90 -18.13
C VAL A 52 4.90 -13.09 -18.38
N LEU A 53 4.69 -13.49 -19.64
CA LEU A 53 3.84 -14.64 -19.98
C LEU A 53 4.47 -15.98 -19.56
N SER A 54 5.79 -16.08 -19.58
CA SER A 54 6.53 -17.24 -19.05
C SER A 54 6.41 -17.31 -17.52
N THR A 55 6.60 -16.17 -16.85
CA THR A 55 6.53 -16.05 -15.38
C THR A 55 5.11 -16.28 -14.86
N PHE A 56 4.11 -15.80 -15.59
CA PHE A 56 2.69 -15.92 -15.22
C PHE A 56 1.89 -16.60 -16.34
N PRO A 57 1.84 -17.94 -16.35
CA PRO A 57 1.10 -18.69 -17.34
C PRO A 57 -0.39 -18.28 -17.36
N THR A 58 -0.87 -17.95 -18.55
CA THR A 58 -2.27 -17.54 -18.79
C THR A 58 -2.87 -18.33 -19.95
N PRO A 59 -4.22 -18.44 -20.01
CA PRO A 59 -4.89 -19.03 -21.17
C PRO A 59 -4.48 -18.36 -22.49
N ALA A 60 -4.55 -19.11 -23.59
CA ALA A 60 -4.27 -18.59 -24.92
C ALA A 60 -5.19 -17.39 -25.24
N GLY A 61 -4.61 -16.31 -25.75
CA GLY A 61 -5.33 -15.07 -26.06
C GLY A 61 -5.62 -14.17 -24.85
N GLU A 62 -5.11 -14.49 -23.66
CA GLU A 62 -5.26 -13.64 -22.47
C GLU A 62 -3.94 -12.99 -22.03
N THR A 63 -4.00 -11.91 -21.23
CA THR A 63 -2.84 -11.35 -20.53
C THR A 63 -3.06 -11.38 -19.01
N PRO A 64 -2.00 -11.56 -18.20
CA PRO A 64 -2.15 -11.69 -16.75
C PRO A 64 -2.66 -10.38 -16.13
N PRO A 65 -3.41 -10.44 -15.01
CA PRO A 65 -3.72 -9.25 -14.23
C PRO A 65 -2.45 -8.64 -13.63
N GLY A 66 -2.53 -7.35 -13.28
CA GLY A 66 -1.39 -6.57 -12.77
C GLY A 66 -0.49 -6.00 -13.86
N PHE A 67 -0.90 -6.10 -15.13
CA PHE A 67 -0.16 -5.56 -16.27
C PHE A 67 -1.10 -4.81 -17.21
N ARG A 68 -0.64 -3.65 -17.68
CA ARG A 68 -1.26 -2.94 -18.80
C ARG A 68 -0.47 -3.19 -20.05
N VAL A 69 -1.16 -3.27 -21.19
CA VAL A 69 -0.49 -3.34 -22.48
C VAL A 69 -0.11 -1.93 -22.92
N GLU A 70 1.16 -1.75 -23.28
CA GLU A 70 1.62 -0.61 -24.08
C GLU A 70 2.01 -1.09 -25.47
N THR A 71 1.87 -0.21 -26.45
CA THR A 71 2.32 -0.49 -27.81
C THR A 71 3.24 0.61 -28.31
N GLN A 72 4.34 0.23 -28.96
CA GLN A 72 5.25 1.14 -29.63
C GLN A 72 5.36 0.75 -31.10
N LEU A 73 5.27 1.74 -32.00
CA LEU A 73 5.56 1.54 -33.41
C LEU A 73 7.05 1.74 -33.67
N ASN A 74 7.73 0.67 -34.07
CA ASN A 74 9.15 0.66 -34.41
C ASN A 74 9.39 1.16 -35.85
N SER A 75 10.61 1.59 -36.14
CA SER A 75 10.96 2.21 -37.43
C SER A 75 10.82 1.28 -38.64
N ASP A 76 10.81 -0.03 -38.41
CA ASP A 76 10.62 -1.09 -39.40
C ASP A 76 9.14 -1.44 -39.65
N GLY A 77 8.21 -0.75 -38.97
CA GLY A 77 6.78 -0.99 -39.06
C GLY A 77 6.27 -2.08 -38.11
N LEU A 78 7.08 -2.59 -37.19
CA LEU A 78 6.60 -3.48 -36.13
C LEU A 78 5.83 -2.68 -35.08
N LEU A 79 4.56 -3.04 -34.85
CA LEU A 79 3.82 -2.64 -33.66
C LEU A 79 4.16 -3.60 -32.52
N GLU A 80 5.10 -3.20 -31.68
CA GLU A 80 5.59 -3.98 -30.55
C GLU A 80 4.71 -3.75 -29.33
N ALA A 81 4.17 -4.81 -28.74
CA ALA A 81 3.39 -4.79 -27.52
C ALA A 81 4.25 -5.19 -26.32
N ASP A 82 4.00 -4.52 -25.20
CA ASP A 82 4.70 -4.76 -23.95
C ASP A 82 3.71 -4.93 -22.78
N LEU A 83 4.10 -5.68 -21.76
CA LEU A 83 3.34 -5.84 -20.51
C LEU A 83 4.02 -5.03 -19.40
N VAL A 84 3.51 -3.82 -19.17
CA VAL A 84 4.00 -2.92 -18.12
C VAL A 84 3.30 -3.24 -16.81
N ARG A 85 4.07 -3.41 -15.73
CA ARG A 85 3.51 -3.65 -14.39
C ARG A 85 2.60 -2.47 -13.97
N ASP A 86 1.34 -2.75 -13.71
CA ASP A 86 0.37 -1.79 -13.18
C ASP A 86 -0.76 -2.54 -12.44
N ILE A 87 -0.74 -2.48 -11.11
CA ILE A 87 -1.74 -3.14 -10.25
C ILE A 87 -3.14 -2.51 -10.33
N GLY A 88 -3.30 -1.39 -11.04
CA GLY A 88 -4.59 -0.81 -11.42
C GLY A 88 -5.31 -1.59 -12.53
N PHE A 89 -4.64 -2.57 -13.14
CA PHE A 89 -5.19 -3.38 -14.22
C PHE A 89 -5.41 -4.83 -13.78
N GLY A 90 -6.56 -5.37 -14.17
CA GLY A 90 -6.86 -6.79 -14.13
C GLY A 90 -6.44 -7.49 -15.42
N ARG A 91 -7.01 -8.67 -15.63
CA ARG A 91 -6.74 -9.52 -16.80
C ARG A 91 -7.02 -8.78 -18.11
N ASN A 92 -6.28 -9.10 -19.17
CA ASN A 92 -6.48 -8.57 -20.53
C ASN A 92 -6.33 -7.04 -20.62
N SER A 93 -5.49 -6.46 -19.76
CA SER A 93 -5.32 -5.00 -19.65
C SER A 93 -6.63 -4.26 -19.37
N ALA A 94 -7.59 -4.91 -18.72
CA ALA A 94 -8.82 -4.26 -18.26
C ALA A 94 -8.54 -3.47 -16.98
N ARG A 95 -9.01 -2.22 -16.89
CA ARG A 95 -8.92 -1.46 -15.64
C ARG A 95 -9.71 -2.16 -14.53
N ARG A 96 -9.21 -2.11 -13.30
CA ARG A 96 -9.98 -2.51 -12.12
C ARG A 96 -11.27 -1.67 -12.01
N PRO A 97 -12.33 -2.20 -11.37
CA PRO A 97 -13.63 -1.50 -11.29
C PRO A 97 -13.56 -0.12 -10.62
N THR A 98 -12.62 0.06 -9.69
CA THR A 98 -12.38 1.32 -8.97
C THR A 98 -10.97 1.83 -9.27
N ARG A 99 -10.79 3.15 -9.19
CA ARG A 99 -9.47 3.77 -9.30
C ARG A 99 -8.61 3.53 -8.06
N THR A 100 -9.24 3.58 -6.88
CA THR A 100 -8.60 3.18 -5.62
C THR A 100 -8.28 1.70 -5.61
N ILE A 101 -7.09 1.36 -5.12
CA ILE A 101 -6.64 -0.03 -4.95
C ILE A 101 -6.80 -0.44 -3.49
N PHE A 102 -7.26 -1.67 -3.26
CA PHE A 102 -7.29 -2.27 -1.94
C PHE A 102 -6.07 -3.16 -1.71
N SER A 103 -5.59 -3.13 -0.48
CA SER A 103 -4.46 -3.89 0.03
C SER A 103 -4.84 -4.61 1.32
N ALA A 104 -4.22 -5.77 1.56
CA ALA A 104 -4.27 -6.44 2.86
C ALA A 104 -3.01 -6.11 3.66
N ASP A 105 -3.17 -5.79 4.93
CA ASP A 105 -2.08 -5.69 5.91
C ASP A 105 -2.06 -6.99 6.74
N SER A 106 -1.43 -8.04 6.20
CA SER A 106 -1.53 -9.39 6.77
C SER A 106 -0.44 -10.31 6.26
N ALA A 107 -0.09 -11.31 7.08
CA ALA A 107 0.72 -12.47 6.70
C ALA A 107 -0.09 -13.78 6.75
N ASN A 108 -1.41 -13.71 6.99
CA ASN A 108 -2.26 -14.89 7.18
C ASN A 108 -2.93 -15.32 5.86
N PRO A 109 -2.50 -16.42 5.21
CA PRO A 109 -3.10 -16.84 3.95
C PRO A 109 -4.58 -17.22 4.05
N TYR A 110 -5.03 -17.67 5.23
CA TYR A 110 -6.43 -18.06 5.46
C TYR A 110 -7.38 -16.86 5.42
N GLU A 111 -6.95 -15.70 5.94
CA GLU A 111 -7.73 -14.46 5.90
C GLU A 111 -7.61 -13.72 4.57
N VAL A 112 -6.47 -13.87 3.89
CA VAL A 112 -6.24 -13.25 2.58
C VAL A 112 -7.04 -13.96 1.48
N ALA A 113 -7.16 -15.29 1.52
CA ALA A 113 -7.79 -16.06 0.45
C ALA A 113 -9.23 -15.61 0.08
N PRO A 114 -10.14 -15.33 1.04
CA PRO A 114 -11.49 -14.84 0.72
C PRO A 114 -11.54 -13.48 0.00
N VAL A 115 -10.51 -12.63 0.19
CA VAL A 115 -10.47 -11.27 -0.37
C VAL A 115 -9.49 -11.12 -1.52
N ALA A 116 -8.66 -12.14 -1.82
CA ALA A 116 -7.55 -12.07 -2.77
C ALA A 116 -7.92 -11.51 -4.15
N GLY A 117 -9.10 -11.85 -4.67
CA GLY A 117 -9.58 -11.36 -5.96
C GLY A 117 -9.88 -9.85 -6.01
N LEU A 118 -9.98 -9.19 -4.86
CA LEU A 118 -10.24 -7.75 -4.73
C LEU A 118 -8.94 -6.95 -4.52
N LEU A 119 -7.86 -7.61 -4.11
CA LEU A 119 -6.61 -6.95 -3.73
C LEU A 119 -5.73 -6.66 -4.95
N GLY A 120 -5.08 -5.51 -4.95
CA GLY A 120 -3.97 -5.18 -5.87
C GLY A 120 -2.62 -5.07 -5.17
N ASN A 121 -2.62 -5.10 -3.83
CA ASN A 121 -1.40 -5.08 -3.04
C ASN A 121 -1.58 -5.91 -1.75
N LEU A 122 -0.48 -6.34 -1.15
CA LEU A 122 -0.41 -6.83 0.21
C LEU A 122 0.82 -6.21 0.88
N THR A 123 0.68 -5.78 2.12
CA THR A 123 1.78 -5.34 2.97
C THR A 123 1.95 -6.30 4.14
N CYS A 124 3.20 -6.64 4.44
CA CYS A 124 3.55 -7.24 5.72
C CYS A 124 4.74 -6.50 6.34
N ASN A 125 4.98 -6.79 7.62
CA ASN A 125 6.14 -6.33 8.38
C ASN A 125 6.54 -7.44 9.36
N PRO A 126 7.72 -7.39 10.01
CA PRO A 126 8.15 -8.45 10.91
C PRO A 126 7.14 -8.77 12.02
N GLY A 127 6.51 -7.78 12.63
CA GLY A 127 5.48 -8.00 13.66
C GLY A 127 4.24 -8.74 13.11
N ILE A 128 3.78 -8.39 11.91
CA ILE A 128 2.65 -9.09 11.26
C ILE A 128 3.01 -10.55 10.95
N VAL A 129 4.23 -10.80 10.46
CA VAL A 129 4.70 -12.14 10.11
C VAL A 129 4.88 -12.99 11.37
N TYR A 130 5.72 -12.51 12.28
CA TYR A 130 6.19 -13.30 13.40
C TYR A 130 5.17 -13.34 14.53
N ASP A 131 4.68 -12.18 14.97
CA ASP A 131 3.83 -12.11 16.17
C ASP A 131 2.37 -12.44 15.85
N LEU A 132 1.83 -11.89 14.76
CA LEU A 132 0.41 -12.05 14.44
C LEU A 132 0.09 -13.36 13.72
N PHE A 133 1.07 -13.98 13.05
CA PHE A 133 0.86 -15.21 12.28
C PHE A 133 1.72 -16.39 12.74
N ILE A 134 3.02 -16.43 12.44
CA ILE A 134 3.87 -17.64 12.63
C ILE A 134 3.81 -18.13 14.08
N ASN A 135 4.02 -17.22 15.04
CA ASN A 135 4.03 -17.54 16.47
C ASN A 135 2.64 -17.53 17.11
N ASN A 136 1.58 -17.25 16.35
CA ASN A 136 0.21 -17.24 16.82
C ASN A 136 -0.49 -18.58 16.50
N PRO A 137 -0.69 -19.48 17.48
CA PRO A 137 -1.30 -20.80 17.24
C PRO A 137 -2.76 -20.73 16.78
N GLU A 138 -3.48 -19.64 17.07
CA GLU A 138 -4.86 -19.45 16.60
C GLU A 138 -4.90 -19.07 15.11
N ALA A 139 -3.95 -18.26 14.67
CA ALA A 139 -3.86 -17.83 13.26
C ALA A 139 -3.17 -18.89 12.38
N ASN A 140 -2.05 -19.45 12.83
CA ASN A 140 -1.32 -20.53 12.15
C ASN A 140 -1.91 -21.90 12.51
N VAL A 141 -3.11 -22.16 11.98
CA VAL A 141 -3.92 -23.34 12.32
C VAL A 141 -3.13 -24.64 12.10
N GLY A 142 -2.80 -25.31 13.20
CA GLY A 142 -2.07 -26.58 13.19
C GLY A 142 -0.57 -26.45 12.89
N HIS A 143 0.02 -25.26 13.06
CA HIS A 143 1.45 -24.97 12.84
C HIS A 143 1.94 -25.40 11.45
N ARG A 144 1.14 -25.08 10.42
CA ARG A 144 1.45 -25.46 9.04
C ARG A 144 2.60 -24.65 8.44
N PHE A 145 2.88 -23.48 8.99
CA PHE A 145 3.95 -22.58 8.56
C PHE A 145 4.96 -22.40 9.67
N SER A 146 6.24 -22.46 9.35
CA SER A 146 7.36 -22.27 10.28
C SER A 146 8.33 -21.19 9.84
N THR A 147 8.35 -20.84 8.55
CA THR A 147 9.26 -19.81 8.02
C THR A 147 8.54 -18.76 7.18
N LEU A 148 9.14 -17.57 7.06
CA LEU A 148 8.63 -16.48 6.25
C LEU A 148 8.53 -16.86 4.76
N GLU A 149 9.45 -17.67 4.24
CA GLU A 149 9.42 -18.17 2.86
C GLU A 149 8.21 -19.05 2.57
N GLU A 150 7.83 -19.93 3.50
CA GLU A 150 6.61 -20.75 3.37
C GLU A 150 5.36 -19.86 3.31
N VAL A 151 5.32 -18.83 4.16
CA VAL A 151 4.23 -17.85 4.18
C VAL A 151 4.17 -17.06 2.87
N MET A 152 5.31 -16.51 2.41
CA MET A 152 5.37 -15.74 1.17
C MET A 152 5.05 -16.59 -0.06
N THR A 153 5.43 -17.87 -0.05
CA THR A 153 5.08 -18.81 -1.12
C THR A 153 3.58 -19.01 -1.19
N GLU A 154 2.92 -19.25 -0.06
CA GLU A 154 1.48 -19.46 -0.03
C GLU A 154 0.70 -18.17 -0.35
N LEU A 155 1.10 -17.02 0.19
CA LEU A 155 0.51 -15.73 -0.18
C LEU A 155 0.72 -15.42 -1.68
N GLY A 156 1.91 -15.73 -2.20
CA GLY A 156 2.23 -15.67 -3.61
C GLY A 156 1.22 -16.45 -4.45
N ARG A 157 0.95 -17.70 -4.06
CA ARG A 157 -0.02 -18.59 -4.72
C ARG A 157 -1.47 -18.07 -4.63
N VAL A 158 -1.89 -17.61 -3.44
CA VAL A 158 -3.26 -17.16 -3.17
C VAL A 158 -3.59 -15.87 -3.93
N LEU A 159 -2.67 -14.91 -3.95
CA LEU A 159 -2.89 -13.60 -4.56
C LEU A 159 -2.77 -13.59 -6.08
N GLY A 160 -1.91 -14.46 -6.64
CA GLY A 160 -1.64 -14.51 -8.07
C GLY A 160 -0.96 -13.25 -8.64
N PRO A 161 -0.85 -13.15 -9.99
CA PRO A 161 -0.03 -12.12 -10.64
C PRO A 161 -0.51 -10.68 -10.44
N GLY A 162 -1.80 -10.47 -10.18
CA GLY A 162 -2.42 -9.14 -10.12
C GLY A 162 -2.13 -8.32 -8.86
N CYS A 163 -1.31 -8.84 -7.96
CA CYS A 163 -1.05 -8.27 -6.64
C CYS A 163 0.44 -8.07 -6.41
N ASP A 164 0.83 -6.85 -6.02
CA ASP A 164 2.17 -6.57 -5.47
C ASP A 164 2.23 -7.03 -4.01
N VAL A 165 3.41 -7.46 -3.55
CA VAL A 165 3.64 -7.91 -2.18
C VAL A 165 4.82 -7.13 -1.61
N SER A 166 4.54 -6.30 -0.61
CA SER A 166 5.53 -5.51 0.10
C SER A 166 6.09 -6.30 1.29
N VAL A 167 7.36 -6.71 1.21
CA VAL A 167 8.07 -7.44 2.27
C VAL A 167 9.07 -6.49 2.92
N GLU A 168 8.97 -6.29 4.23
CA GLU A 168 9.81 -5.33 4.96
C GLU A 168 11.13 -5.95 5.40
N LEU A 169 12.20 -5.17 5.27
CA LEU A 169 13.53 -5.57 5.73
C LEU A 169 13.52 -5.82 7.24
N GLU A 170 14.10 -6.94 7.66
CA GLU A 170 14.28 -7.31 9.07
C GLU A 170 15.37 -6.46 9.71
N ASN A 171 16.49 -6.25 9.02
CA ASN A 171 17.59 -5.43 9.51
C ASN A 171 17.94 -4.30 8.52
N PRO A 172 17.17 -3.19 8.52
CA PRO A 172 17.51 -2.02 7.70
C PRO A 172 18.78 -1.29 8.16
N PHE A 173 19.40 -1.75 9.26
CA PHE A 173 20.58 -1.15 9.88
C PHE A 173 21.88 -1.92 9.59
N ASP A 174 21.86 -2.93 8.73
CA ASP A 174 23.11 -3.56 8.27
C ASP A 174 23.96 -2.53 7.50
N PRO A 175 25.24 -2.33 7.86
CA PRO A 175 26.14 -1.46 7.09
C PRO A 175 26.58 -2.10 5.76
N ASP A 176 26.51 -3.43 5.65
CA ASP A 176 26.83 -4.16 4.44
C ASP A 176 25.56 -4.36 3.59
N PHE A 177 25.56 -3.74 2.42
CA PHE A 177 24.42 -3.83 1.51
C PHE A 177 24.33 -5.20 0.83
N ASP A 178 25.42 -5.95 0.73
CA ASP A 178 25.36 -7.30 0.17
C ASP A 178 24.55 -8.23 1.09
N HIS A 179 24.56 -7.98 2.41
CA HIS A 179 23.66 -8.67 3.34
C HIS A 179 22.20 -8.26 3.14
N ILE A 180 21.93 -6.98 2.88
CA ILE A 180 20.56 -6.51 2.55
C ILE A 180 20.06 -7.20 1.26
N LEU A 181 20.91 -7.30 0.22
CA LEU A 181 20.55 -8.01 -1.01
C LEU A 181 20.32 -9.50 -0.76
N ALA A 182 21.15 -10.13 0.08
CA ALA A 182 20.99 -11.53 0.46
C ALA A 182 19.68 -11.78 1.24
N GLU A 183 19.23 -10.82 2.04
CA GLU A 183 17.93 -10.86 2.71
C GLU A 183 16.76 -10.84 1.72
N ILE A 184 16.89 -10.07 0.63
CA ILE A 184 15.85 -9.88 -0.39
C ILE A 184 15.74 -11.09 -1.36
N GLU A 185 16.87 -11.73 -1.68
CA GLU A 185 16.99 -12.74 -2.74
C GLU A 185 15.96 -13.90 -2.65
N PRO A 186 15.69 -14.50 -1.46
CA PRO A 186 14.69 -15.56 -1.35
C PRO A 186 13.29 -15.09 -1.78
N TYR A 187 12.90 -13.87 -1.40
CA TYR A 187 11.59 -13.31 -1.72
C TYR A 187 11.46 -12.96 -3.20
N GLU A 188 12.55 -12.51 -3.83
CA GLU A 188 12.57 -12.26 -5.26
C GLU A 188 12.33 -13.54 -6.06
N LYS A 189 12.94 -14.67 -5.64
CA LYS A 189 12.72 -15.98 -6.26
C LYS A 189 11.26 -16.46 -6.11
N ILE A 190 10.63 -16.19 -4.96
CA ILE A 190 9.26 -16.62 -4.66
C ILE A 190 8.22 -15.75 -5.38
N LEU A 191 8.41 -14.43 -5.35
CA LEU A 191 7.41 -13.47 -5.79
C LEU A 191 7.66 -12.94 -7.21
N SER A 192 8.82 -13.22 -7.79
CA SER A 192 9.38 -12.60 -9.01
C SER A 192 9.67 -11.10 -8.85
N PRO A 193 10.57 -10.54 -9.69
CA PRO A 193 10.80 -9.09 -9.76
C PRO A 193 9.52 -8.27 -10.01
N TYR A 194 8.51 -8.89 -10.65
CA TYR A 194 7.26 -8.24 -11.00
C TYR A 194 6.30 -8.02 -9.83
N ARG A 195 6.38 -8.80 -8.75
CA ARG A 195 5.44 -8.65 -7.61
C ARG A 195 6.13 -8.20 -6.33
N LEU A 196 7.40 -8.52 -6.15
CA LEU A 196 8.14 -8.08 -4.98
C LEU A 196 8.26 -6.55 -4.96
N VAL A 197 7.95 -5.98 -3.81
CA VAL A 197 8.28 -4.60 -3.46
C VAL A 197 9.02 -4.64 -2.13
N VAL A 198 10.24 -4.11 -2.08
CA VAL A 198 11.05 -4.09 -0.86
C VAL A 198 10.56 -2.96 0.03
N LYS A 199 10.11 -3.28 1.23
CA LYS A 199 9.59 -2.30 2.17
C LYS A 199 10.69 -1.84 3.11
N VAL A 200 10.95 -0.54 3.10
CA VAL A 200 12.08 0.11 3.80
C VAL A 200 11.49 1.06 4.83
N PRO A 201 11.77 0.89 6.13
CA PRO A 201 11.29 1.82 7.15
C PRO A 201 12.08 3.13 7.13
N HIS A 202 11.39 4.24 7.36
CA HIS A 202 12.02 5.49 7.73
C HIS A 202 12.63 5.33 9.13
N THR A 203 13.95 5.46 9.22
CA THR A 203 14.73 5.14 10.43
C THR A 203 14.83 6.31 11.42
N GLY A 204 14.73 7.56 10.94
CA GLY A 204 14.87 8.74 11.80
C GLY A 204 16.22 8.74 12.51
N PRO A 205 16.28 8.92 13.84
CA PRO A 205 17.54 8.87 14.61
C PRO A 205 18.07 7.46 14.90
N VAL A 206 17.32 6.39 14.54
CA VAL A 206 17.70 5.02 14.89
C VAL A 206 18.74 4.48 13.90
N ASN A 207 19.77 3.83 14.42
CA ASN A 207 20.87 3.26 13.65
C ASN A 207 21.41 1.96 14.30
N GLY A 208 22.37 1.32 13.64
CA GLY A 208 22.94 0.05 14.10
C GLY A 208 23.66 0.12 15.45
N GLU A 209 24.08 1.31 15.89
CA GLU A 209 24.75 1.49 17.19
C GLU A 209 23.73 1.62 18.33
N ASN A 210 22.58 2.26 18.08
CA ASN A 210 21.61 2.58 19.13
C ASN A 210 20.33 1.71 19.12
N VAL A 211 20.08 0.89 18.09
CA VAL A 211 18.86 0.06 17.99
C VAL A 211 18.68 -0.87 19.18
N SER A 212 19.76 -1.31 19.82
CA SER A 212 19.72 -2.16 21.02
C SER A 212 19.04 -1.49 22.24
N GLU A 213 18.99 -0.16 22.30
CA GLU A 213 18.25 0.59 23.33
C GLU A 213 16.73 0.34 23.23
N LEU A 214 16.22 0.10 22.03
CA LEU A 214 14.80 -0.19 21.80
C LEU A 214 14.42 -1.61 22.22
N LEU A 215 15.40 -2.50 22.37
CA LEU A 215 15.21 -3.93 22.66
C LEU A 215 15.48 -4.27 24.13
N THR A 216 16.06 -3.34 24.90
CA THR A 216 16.53 -3.59 26.27
C THR A 216 16.08 -2.48 27.22
N GLY A 217 16.10 -2.76 28.53
CA GLY A 217 15.81 -1.74 29.55
C GLY A 217 14.41 -1.14 29.43
N SER A 218 14.32 0.20 29.31
CA SER A 218 13.06 0.95 29.15
C SER A 218 12.46 0.83 27.75
N GLY A 219 13.21 0.31 26.77
CA GLY A 219 12.80 0.23 25.36
C GLY A 219 12.70 1.60 24.69
N ARG A 220 13.40 2.62 25.21
CA ARG A 220 13.37 4.00 24.71
C ARG A 220 14.73 4.43 24.21
N LEU A 221 14.72 5.30 23.20
CA LEU A 221 15.92 5.93 22.70
C LEU A 221 16.37 7.04 23.67
N SER A 222 17.65 7.02 24.02
CA SER A 222 18.27 8.05 24.86
C SER A 222 18.40 9.41 24.13
N SER A 223 18.51 9.38 22.80
CA SER A 223 18.61 10.57 21.95
C SER A 223 17.25 11.10 21.50
N SER A 224 17.17 12.40 21.22
CA SER A 224 15.93 13.05 20.75
C SER A 224 15.78 12.93 19.24
N TYR A 225 14.59 12.53 18.78
CA TYR A 225 14.25 12.56 17.34
C TYR A 225 14.27 13.97 16.72
N LEU A 226 14.26 15.03 17.53
CA LEU A 226 14.32 16.42 17.06
C LEU A 226 15.72 16.85 16.63
N LYS A 227 16.76 16.12 17.04
CA LYS A 227 18.16 16.44 16.74
C LYS A 227 18.91 15.20 16.25
N PRO A 228 18.43 14.53 15.18
CA PRO A 228 19.14 13.40 14.62
C PRO A 228 20.47 13.90 14.02
N ALA A 229 21.49 13.04 13.98
CA ALA A 229 22.60 13.30 13.08
C ALA A 229 22.09 13.25 11.63
N THR A 230 22.67 14.07 10.75
CA THR A 230 22.24 14.13 9.35
C THR A 230 22.40 12.77 8.66
N GLU A 231 23.47 12.04 8.94
CA GLU A 231 23.70 10.71 8.39
C GLU A 231 22.59 9.73 8.77
N ASP A 232 22.21 9.68 10.06
CA ASP A 232 21.15 8.79 10.55
C ASP A 232 19.79 9.13 9.91
N ALA A 233 19.45 10.42 9.87
CA ALA A 233 18.18 10.89 9.33
C ALA A 233 18.00 10.54 7.84
N PHE A 234 19.09 10.52 7.06
CA PHE A 234 19.06 10.20 5.63
C PHE A 234 19.46 8.75 5.30
N ARG A 235 19.79 7.92 6.29
CA ARG A 235 20.21 6.52 6.07
C ARG A 235 19.20 5.72 5.25
N SER A 236 17.94 5.71 5.68
CA SER A 236 16.86 4.99 4.97
C SER A 236 16.58 5.56 3.59
N HIS A 237 16.79 6.86 3.36
CA HIS A 237 16.65 7.48 2.05
C HIS A 237 17.74 6.96 1.09
N ASN A 238 18.98 6.90 1.57
CA ASN A 238 20.11 6.37 0.82
C ASN A 238 19.96 4.87 0.55
N LEU A 239 19.42 4.10 1.51
CA LEU A 239 19.10 2.70 1.32
C LEU A 239 18.05 2.50 0.21
N ALA A 240 16.96 3.28 0.25
CA ALA A 240 15.93 3.25 -0.77
C ALA A 240 16.50 3.61 -2.16
N LEU A 241 17.34 4.64 -2.25
CA LEU A 241 18.05 5.01 -3.49
C LEU A 241 18.91 3.86 -4.02
N ARG A 242 19.73 3.25 -3.15
CA ARG A 242 20.61 2.15 -3.55
C ARG A 242 19.83 0.93 -4.02
N LEU A 243 18.70 0.59 -3.38
CA LEU A 243 17.80 -0.47 -3.84
C LEU A 243 17.18 -0.15 -5.21
N ARG A 244 16.77 1.10 -5.44
CA ARG A 244 16.27 1.55 -6.76
C ARG A 244 17.33 1.43 -7.85
N GLU A 245 18.58 1.75 -7.55
CA GLU A 245 19.71 1.59 -8.48
C GLU A 245 19.97 0.12 -8.85
N HIS A 246 19.61 -0.81 -7.96
CA HIS A 246 19.66 -2.26 -8.19
C HIS A 246 18.38 -2.82 -8.85
N GLY A 247 17.44 -1.96 -9.25
CA GLY A 247 16.23 -2.35 -9.99
C GLY A 247 15.02 -2.73 -9.11
N TYR A 248 15.13 -2.66 -7.78
CA TYR A 248 14.00 -2.95 -6.91
C TYR A 248 12.98 -1.81 -6.87
N ARG A 249 11.70 -2.17 -6.72
CA ARG A 249 10.65 -1.23 -6.33
C ARG A 249 10.62 -1.14 -4.81
N VAL A 250 10.49 0.08 -4.28
CA VAL A 250 10.55 0.34 -2.84
C VAL A 250 9.20 0.83 -2.31
N ASN A 251 8.74 0.21 -1.21
CA ASN A 251 7.68 0.72 -0.35
C ASN A 251 8.31 1.44 0.85
N TYR A 252 8.28 2.77 0.85
CA TYR A 252 8.87 3.56 1.92
C TYR A 252 7.85 3.73 3.05
N THR A 253 8.11 3.12 4.20
CA THR A 253 7.18 3.03 5.35
C THR A 253 7.65 3.83 6.57
N LEU A 254 6.87 3.82 7.65
CA LEU A 254 7.10 4.54 8.92
C LEU A 254 7.23 6.07 8.78
N MET A 255 6.49 6.67 7.84
CA MET A 255 6.34 8.12 7.75
C MET A 255 5.06 8.55 8.46
N PHE A 256 5.19 9.50 9.38
CA PHE A 256 4.08 10.00 10.21
C PHE A 256 3.80 11.48 9.95
N GLU A 257 4.76 12.22 9.37
CA GLU A 257 4.64 13.65 9.15
C GLU A 257 4.66 14.04 7.66
N PRO A 258 3.78 14.97 7.23
CA PRO A 258 3.67 15.39 5.83
C PRO A 258 5.00 15.77 5.15
N HIS A 259 5.90 16.42 5.90
CA HIS A 259 7.19 16.85 5.37
C HIS A 259 8.17 15.69 5.09
N GLN A 260 7.99 14.53 5.74
CA GLN A 260 8.78 13.34 5.44
C GLN A 260 8.48 12.82 4.04
N ALA A 261 7.22 12.85 3.61
CA ALA A 261 6.82 12.36 2.29
C ALA A 261 7.51 13.13 1.15
N ALA A 262 7.60 14.46 1.25
CA ALA A 262 8.27 15.28 0.23
C ALA A 262 9.76 14.91 0.05
N LEU A 263 10.46 14.62 1.16
CA LEU A 263 11.85 14.16 1.14
C LEU A 263 11.96 12.72 0.65
N ALA A 264 11.06 11.84 1.11
CA ALA A 264 11.00 10.45 0.69
C ALA A 264 10.82 10.31 -0.83
N LEU A 265 10.03 11.18 -1.47
CA LEU A 265 9.84 11.20 -2.92
C LEU A 265 11.16 11.42 -3.70
N GLN A 266 12.18 12.04 -3.10
CA GLN A 266 13.50 12.19 -3.73
C GLN A 266 14.20 10.83 -3.91
N ALA A 267 13.90 9.85 -3.06
CA ALA A 267 14.38 8.47 -3.19
C ALA A 267 13.61 7.65 -4.24
N ARG A 268 12.66 8.29 -4.96
CA ARG A 268 11.84 7.69 -6.02
C ARG A 268 11.16 6.38 -5.59
N PRO A 269 10.43 6.33 -4.47
CA PRO A 269 9.77 5.11 -4.04
C PRO A 269 8.61 4.74 -4.98
N TYR A 270 8.27 3.45 -5.03
CA TYR A 270 7.06 2.97 -5.71
C TYR A 270 5.83 3.17 -4.82
N PHE A 271 5.97 3.00 -3.50
CA PHE A 271 4.96 3.38 -2.52
C PHE A 271 5.53 4.30 -1.44
N ILE A 272 4.73 5.28 -1.00
CA ILE A 272 4.89 5.97 0.29
C ILE A 272 3.73 5.59 1.21
N ASN A 273 3.93 5.56 2.52
CA ASN A 273 2.88 5.16 3.46
C ASN A 273 2.43 6.31 4.36
N SER A 274 1.11 6.48 4.51
CA SER A 274 0.45 7.42 5.42
C SER A 274 -0.13 6.69 6.63
N PHE A 275 0.42 6.91 7.82
CA PHE A 275 -0.06 6.32 9.07
C PHE A 275 -1.11 7.21 9.75
N VAL A 276 -2.34 6.70 9.91
CA VAL A 276 -3.48 7.52 10.41
C VAL A 276 -3.64 7.44 11.93
N ARG A 277 -3.86 6.22 12.44
CA ARG A 277 -4.33 5.95 13.80
C ARG A 277 -3.49 6.56 14.91
N HIS A 278 -2.19 6.25 14.96
CA HIS A 278 -1.32 6.68 16.05
C HIS A 278 -1.28 8.21 16.16
N ARG A 279 -1.22 8.87 15.01
CA ARG A 279 -1.15 10.33 14.93
C ARG A 279 -2.43 10.98 15.46
N LEU A 280 -3.59 10.49 15.03
CA LEU A 280 -4.89 10.98 15.51
C LEU A 280 -5.07 10.74 17.01
N MET A 281 -4.78 9.53 17.49
CA MET A 281 -4.94 9.14 18.89
C MET A 281 -4.03 9.96 19.83
N GLN A 282 -2.77 10.15 19.43
CA GLN A 282 -1.82 10.97 20.18
C GLN A 282 -2.28 12.43 20.25
N THR A 283 -2.64 13.03 19.12
CA THR A 283 -3.10 14.42 19.10
C THR A 283 -4.37 14.61 19.91
N GLY A 284 -5.31 13.67 19.85
CA GLY A 284 -6.53 13.72 20.64
C GLY A 284 -6.27 13.68 22.14
N ARG A 285 -5.34 12.84 22.61
CA ARG A 285 -4.96 12.80 24.02
C ARG A 285 -4.24 14.08 24.46
N ILE A 286 -3.37 14.63 23.62
CA ILE A 286 -2.68 15.90 23.87
C ILE A 286 -3.71 17.04 23.98
N ALA A 287 -4.66 17.13 23.05
CA ALA A 287 -5.72 18.13 23.05
C ALA A 287 -6.61 18.05 24.30
N GLN A 288 -6.95 16.84 24.75
CA GLN A 288 -7.69 16.63 26.00
C GLN A 288 -6.96 17.21 27.22
N LEU A 289 -5.66 16.93 27.37
CA LEU A 289 -4.87 17.38 28.52
C LEU A 289 -4.65 18.90 28.50
N VAL A 290 -4.39 19.48 27.32
CA VAL A 290 -4.29 20.93 27.13
C VAL A 290 -5.62 21.60 27.48
N SER A 291 -6.74 21.05 27.01
CA SER A 291 -8.07 21.58 27.29
C SER A 291 -8.43 21.50 28.78
N ALA A 292 -8.10 20.38 29.44
CA ALA A 292 -8.29 20.22 30.88
C ALA A 292 -7.52 21.29 31.67
N PHE A 293 -6.24 21.52 31.36
CA PHE A 293 -5.46 22.58 31.98
C PHE A 293 -6.07 23.97 31.75
N ARG A 294 -6.48 24.29 30.51
CA ARG A 294 -7.09 25.60 30.19
C ARG A 294 -8.41 25.84 30.94
N GLN A 295 -9.17 24.79 31.23
CA GLN A 295 -10.45 24.88 31.93
C GLN A 295 -10.30 24.98 33.45
N THR A 296 -9.30 24.29 34.04
CA THR A 296 -9.17 24.17 35.51
C THR A 296 -8.04 25.00 36.09
N GLY A 297 -7.00 25.32 35.33
CA GLY A 297 -5.74 25.89 35.82
C GLY A 297 -4.86 24.92 36.61
N GLU A 298 -5.25 23.65 36.73
CA GLU A 298 -4.55 22.65 37.55
C GLU A 298 -3.24 22.18 36.89
N ILE A 299 -2.11 22.47 37.54
CA ILE A 299 -0.76 22.16 37.04
C ILE A 299 -0.54 20.64 36.87
N SER A 300 -1.29 19.81 37.59
CA SER A 300 -1.24 18.35 37.46
C SER A 300 -1.48 17.87 36.02
N HIS A 301 -2.35 18.53 35.25
CA HIS A 301 -2.58 18.21 33.84
C HIS A 301 -1.36 18.43 32.96
N LEU A 302 -0.54 19.46 33.24
CA LEU A 302 0.71 19.69 32.50
C LEU A 302 1.79 18.66 32.86
N LYS A 303 1.81 18.18 34.11
CA LYS A 303 2.70 17.09 34.51
C LYS A 303 2.32 15.78 33.82
N GLU A 304 1.02 15.49 33.74
CA GLU A 304 0.48 14.34 33.01
C GLU A 304 0.77 14.45 31.51
N LEU A 305 0.59 15.64 30.91
CA LEU A 305 0.94 15.91 29.52
C LEU A 305 2.42 15.68 29.24
N ARG A 306 3.32 16.16 30.11
CA ARG A 306 4.76 15.89 29.98
C ARG A 306 5.06 14.40 30.03
N ALA A 307 4.48 13.68 30.99
CA ALA A 307 4.65 12.23 31.10
C ALA A 307 4.12 11.50 29.85
N TYR A 308 3.00 11.97 29.29
CA TYR A 308 2.44 11.41 28.06
C TYR A 308 3.34 11.65 26.84
N LEU A 309 3.87 12.86 26.67
CA LEU A 309 4.81 13.20 25.59
C LEU A 309 6.11 12.40 25.70
N ILE A 310 6.60 12.15 26.91
CA ILE A 310 7.72 11.22 27.14
C ILE A 310 7.31 9.81 26.72
N SER A 311 6.11 9.35 27.13
CA SER A 311 5.67 7.98 26.86
C SER A 311 5.50 7.66 25.37
N THR A 312 5.34 8.69 24.53
CA THR A 312 5.09 8.63 23.09
C THR A 312 6.26 9.18 22.26
N ASP A 313 7.43 9.31 22.89
CA ASP A 313 8.71 9.70 22.27
C ASP A 313 8.73 11.11 21.65
N HIS A 314 7.70 11.93 21.92
CA HIS A 314 7.71 13.37 21.63
C HIS A 314 8.77 14.10 22.47
N LEU A 315 9.13 13.55 23.64
CA LEU A 315 10.21 14.01 24.50
C LEU A 315 11.10 12.82 24.93
N PRO A 316 12.42 13.02 25.11
CA PRO A 316 13.31 12.00 25.66
C PRO A 316 12.90 11.51 27.06
N GLU A 317 13.27 10.28 27.42
CA GLU A 317 12.90 9.65 28.71
C GLU A 317 13.25 10.51 29.94
N ASN A 318 14.44 11.11 29.92
CA ASN A 318 14.94 11.94 31.03
C ASN A 318 14.67 13.45 30.82
N ALA A 319 13.72 13.80 29.95
CA ALA A 319 13.42 15.20 29.67
C ALA A 319 12.78 15.88 30.90
N ASN A 320 13.52 16.81 31.51
CA ASN A 320 12.98 17.73 32.51
C ASN A 320 12.52 19.05 31.87
N THR A 321 11.79 18.95 30.75
CA THR A 321 11.26 20.11 30.03
C THR A 321 10.32 20.91 30.93
N GLU A 322 10.46 22.24 30.91
CA GLU A 322 9.63 23.14 31.70
C GLU A 322 8.16 23.04 31.27
N LEU A 323 7.23 23.13 32.24
CA LEU A 323 5.80 22.89 31.95
C LEU A 323 5.20 23.90 30.96
N VAL A 324 5.74 25.13 30.93
CA VAL A 324 5.34 26.14 29.95
C VAL A 324 5.76 25.74 28.53
N GLU A 325 6.95 25.14 28.37
CA GLU A 325 7.44 24.66 27.08
C GLU A 325 6.66 23.43 26.62
N VAL A 326 6.28 22.54 27.56
CA VAL A 326 5.39 21.40 27.29
C VAL A 326 4.04 21.85 26.74
N LEU A 327 3.44 22.88 27.35
CA LEU A 327 2.18 23.46 26.89
C LEU A 327 2.34 24.08 25.49
N GLN A 328 3.35 24.92 25.29
CA GLN A 328 3.60 25.58 24.00
C GLN A 328 3.86 24.57 22.87
N TYR A 329 4.67 23.55 23.12
CA TYR A 329 4.91 22.47 22.16
C TYR A 329 3.60 21.77 21.77
N SER A 330 2.79 21.43 22.77
CA SER A 330 1.52 20.72 22.57
C SER A 330 0.50 21.55 21.81
N GLU A 331 0.36 22.83 22.12
CA GLU A 331 -0.52 23.76 21.40
C GLU A 331 -0.07 23.93 19.93
N ASN A 332 1.23 24.04 19.69
CA ASN A 332 1.78 24.10 18.34
C ASN A 332 1.52 22.80 17.57
N LEU A 333 1.65 21.64 18.21
CA LEU A 333 1.40 20.35 17.59
C LEU A 333 -0.07 20.18 17.20
N ILE A 334 -1.02 20.51 18.09
CA ILE A 334 -2.46 20.48 17.81
C ILE A 334 -2.79 21.34 16.57
N LYS A 335 -2.25 22.56 16.55
CA LYS A 335 -2.44 23.51 15.43
C LYS A 335 -1.84 22.99 14.14
N TYR A 336 -0.60 22.52 14.17
CA TYR A 336 0.11 22.02 12.99
C TYR A 336 -0.58 20.79 12.39
N ARG A 337 -1.16 19.93 13.22
CA ARG A 337 -1.90 18.74 12.79
C ARG A 337 -3.38 19.01 12.45
N HIS A 338 -3.80 20.28 12.42
CA HIS A 338 -5.15 20.68 12.04
C HIS A 338 -6.27 19.96 12.82
N TYR A 339 -6.03 19.64 14.09
CA TYR A 339 -6.94 18.79 14.87
C TYR A 339 -8.34 19.40 15.08
N ASP A 340 -8.41 20.73 15.15
CA ASP A 340 -9.64 21.46 15.44
C ASP A 340 -10.44 21.86 14.18
N ASP A 341 -9.99 21.46 12.98
CA ASP A 341 -10.64 21.83 11.72
C ASP A 341 -10.79 20.66 10.74
N ALA A 342 -11.45 20.89 9.60
CA ALA A 342 -11.77 19.85 8.63
C ALA A 342 -10.55 19.26 7.89
N GLU A 343 -9.38 19.90 7.95
CA GLU A 343 -8.16 19.41 7.33
C GLU A 343 -7.58 18.21 8.10
N GLY A 344 -7.68 18.19 9.44
CA GLY A 344 -7.03 17.18 10.29
C GLY A 344 -7.87 16.55 11.41
N SER A 345 -9.11 17.00 11.64
CA SER A 345 -9.99 16.43 12.68
C SER A 345 -10.30 14.94 12.53
N ASP A 346 -10.20 14.40 11.31
CA ASP A 346 -10.35 12.96 10.99
C ASP A 346 -9.00 12.22 10.95
N GLY A 347 -7.89 12.91 11.19
CA GLY A 347 -6.53 12.36 11.14
C GLY A 347 -5.96 12.19 9.73
N LEU A 348 -6.62 12.72 8.69
CA LEU A 348 -6.22 12.55 7.30
C LEU A 348 -5.43 13.74 6.71
N ASP A 349 -5.00 14.70 7.52
CA ASP A 349 -4.20 15.86 7.06
C ASP A 349 -2.91 15.43 6.35
N THR A 350 -2.22 14.40 6.86
CA THR A 350 -1.05 13.83 6.19
C THR A 350 -1.41 13.24 4.83
N LEU A 351 -2.47 12.43 4.75
CA LEU A 351 -2.90 11.81 3.50
C LEU A 351 -3.32 12.87 2.46
N ARG A 352 -4.07 13.90 2.88
CA ARG A 352 -4.44 15.03 2.03
C ARG A 352 -3.20 15.73 1.47
N HIS A 353 -2.21 16.00 2.32
CA HIS A 353 -0.95 16.59 1.88
C HIS A 353 -0.21 15.69 0.88
N GLU A 354 -0.12 14.40 1.15
CA GLU A 354 0.56 13.44 0.26
C GLU A 354 -0.11 13.32 -1.10
N LEU A 355 -1.45 13.31 -1.17
CA LEU A 355 -2.17 13.35 -2.45
C LEU A 355 -1.90 14.65 -3.22
N ARG A 356 -1.80 15.80 -2.54
CA ARG A 356 -1.38 17.07 -3.16
C ARG A 356 0.05 17.00 -3.68
N LEU A 357 0.97 16.35 -2.96
CA LEU A 357 2.35 16.11 -3.42
C LEU A 357 2.36 15.21 -4.66
N LEU A 358 1.55 14.14 -4.69
CA LEU A 358 1.48 13.24 -5.84
C LEU A 358 0.92 13.92 -7.10
N LYS A 359 0.08 14.96 -6.97
CA LYS A 359 -0.35 15.80 -8.10
C LYS A 359 0.80 16.62 -8.70
N GLN A 360 1.85 16.88 -7.93
CA GLN A 360 2.97 17.75 -8.30
C GLN A 360 4.26 16.98 -8.60
N CYS A 361 4.32 15.67 -8.32
CA CYS A 361 5.53 14.89 -8.51
C CYS A 361 5.66 14.35 -9.94
N ASN A 362 6.90 14.24 -10.42
CA ASN A 362 7.23 13.70 -11.74
C ASN A 362 7.39 12.16 -11.73
N LEU A 363 6.85 11.48 -10.72
CA LEU A 363 6.91 10.03 -10.59
C LEU A 363 5.58 9.45 -11.07
N PRO A 364 5.52 8.83 -12.26
CA PRO A 364 4.25 8.41 -12.86
C PRO A 364 3.58 7.26 -12.08
N ASP A 365 4.39 6.37 -11.50
CA ASP A 365 3.92 5.11 -10.92
C ASP A 365 3.86 5.12 -9.38
N THR A 366 4.32 6.19 -8.73
CA THR A 366 4.33 6.27 -7.26
C THR A 366 2.92 6.42 -6.72
N ARG A 367 2.58 5.61 -5.71
CA ARG A 367 1.28 5.65 -5.02
C ARG A 367 1.45 5.87 -3.52
N VAL A 368 0.42 6.38 -2.87
CA VAL A 368 0.33 6.45 -1.41
C VAL A 368 -0.49 5.27 -0.90
N ILE A 369 0.06 4.54 0.07
CA ILE A 369 -0.63 3.54 0.86
C ILE A 369 -1.10 4.20 2.16
N VAL A 370 -2.41 4.39 2.34
CA VAL A 370 -2.96 4.74 3.65
C VAL A 370 -3.07 3.47 4.50
N CYS A 371 -2.48 3.50 5.70
CA CYS A 371 -2.31 2.36 6.58
C CYS A 371 -2.54 2.72 8.05
N SER A 372 -2.45 1.70 8.92
CA SER A 372 -2.68 1.82 10.36
C SER A 372 -4.06 2.44 10.63
N MET A 373 -5.12 1.75 10.21
CA MET A 373 -6.51 2.13 10.48
C MET A 373 -7.06 1.37 11.68
N GLU A 374 -7.88 2.01 12.50
CA GLU A 374 -8.66 1.32 13.53
C GLU A 374 -10.04 1.94 13.73
N GLY A 375 -10.84 1.31 14.59
CA GLY A 375 -12.13 1.85 15.00
C GLY A 375 -13.16 1.92 13.86
N PRO A 376 -14.34 2.49 14.13
CA PRO A 376 -15.43 2.51 13.15
C PRO A 376 -15.34 3.63 12.11
N HIS A 377 -14.41 4.59 12.25
CA HIS A 377 -14.43 5.85 11.49
C HIS A 377 -13.34 5.98 10.44
N ASN A 378 -12.13 5.44 10.65
CA ASN A 378 -11.01 5.68 9.71
C ASN A 378 -11.33 5.25 8.27
N TYR A 379 -11.84 4.05 8.03
CA TYR A 379 -12.19 3.64 6.66
C TYR A 379 -13.31 4.51 6.05
N PRO A 380 -14.45 4.77 6.72
CA PRO A 380 -15.47 5.70 6.20
C PRO A 380 -14.93 7.10 5.87
N ASP A 381 -14.02 7.65 6.68
CA ASP A 381 -13.43 8.96 6.44
C ASP A 381 -12.50 8.93 5.21
N ILE A 382 -11.73 7.86 5.03
CA ILE A 382 -10.87 7.64 3.84
C ILE A 382 -11.73 7.42 2.58
N ASP A 383 -12.81 6.63 2.68
CA ASP A 383 -13.76 6.39 1.58
C ASP A 383 -14.41 7.70 1.13
N LYS A 384 -14.81 8.54 2.08
CA LYS A 384 -15.30 9.89 1.80
C LYS A 384 -14.24 10.74 1.08
N LEU A 385 -13.01 10.80 1.60
CA LEU A 385 -11.89 11.53 0.98
C LEU A 385 -11.64 11.06 -0.46
N ALA A 386 -11.75 9.76 -0.73
CA ALA A 386 -11.55 9.20 -2.07
C ALA A 386 -12.57 9.68 -3.12
N THR A 387 -13.68 10.29 -2.68
CA THR A 387 -14.71 10.87 -3.53
C THR A 387 -14.65 12.40 -3.62
N GLU A 388 -13.74 13.04 -2.90
CA GLU A 388 -13.63 14.50 -2.87
C GLU A 388 -13.14 15.05 -4.22
N PRO A 389 -13.76 16.13 -4.74
CA PRO A 389 -13.38 16.72 -6.02
C PRO A 389 -11.91 17.15 -6.12
N GLU A 390 -11.29 17.51 -4.99
CA GLU A 390 -9.89 17.92 -4.91
C GLU A 390 -8.91 16.84 -5.42
N PHE A 391 -9.24 15.56 -5.20
CA PHE A 391 -8.37 14.42 -5.47
C PHE A 391 -8.85 13.57 -6.66
N ALA A 392 -9.87 14.01 -7.39
CA ALA A 392 -10.49 13.25 -8.46
C ALA A 392 -9.52 12.88 -9.60
N ASP A 393 -8.43 13.62 -9.78
CA ASP A 393 -7.38 13.45 -10.79
C ASP A 393 -6.16 12.65 -10.32
N VAL A 394 -6.09 12.27 -9.04
CA VAL A 394 -4.95 11.55 -8.44
C VAL A 394 -5.37 10.30 -7.66
N ILE A 395 -6.66 10.03 -7.52
CA ILE A 395 -7.16 8.94 -6.66
C ILE A 395 -6.76 7.53 -7.13
N ASP A 396 -6.38 7.37 -8.40
CA ASP A 396 -5.78 6.13 -8.92
C ASP A 396 -4.40 5.83 -8.30
N ARG A 397 -3.80 6.82 -7.62
CA ARG A 397 -2.58 6.67 -6.82
C ARG A 397 -2.85 6.42 -5.33
N LEU A 398 -4.10 6.19 -4.91
CA LEU A 398 -4.42 5.78 -3.55
C LEU A 398 -4.54 4.25 -3.43
N VAL A 399 -3.83 3.70 -2.45
CA VAL A 399 -3.93 2.31 -2.01
C VAL A 399 -4.41 2.32 -0.55
N ILE A 400 -5.48 1.58 -0.23
CA ILE A 400 -6.00 1.45 1.14
C ILE A 400 -5.58 0.10 1.70
N THR A 401 -4.79 0.07 2.79
CA THR A 401 -4.33 -1.18 3.42
C THR A 401 -4.83 -1.33 4.86
N ALA A 402 -5.46 -2.46 5.16
CA ALA A 402 -5.88 -2.85 6.50
C ALA A 402 -5.87 -4.38 6.65
N GLU A 403 -5.98 -4.86 7.88
CA GLU A 403 -6.30 -6.26 8.14
C GLU A 403 -7.58 -6.66 7.38
N PRO A 404 -7.62 -7.84 6.71
CA PRO A 404 -8.79 -8.29 5.97
C PRO A 404 -10.08 -8.29 6.80
N SER A 405 -9.99 -8.67 8.07
CA SER A 405 -11.10 -8.68 9.03
C SER A 405 -11.65 -7.28 9.32
N TYR A 406 -10.79 -6.26 9.37
CA TYR A 406 -11.18 -4.86 9.53
C TYR A 406 -12.00 -4.38 8.33
N LEU A 407 -11.49 -4.59 7.11
CA LEU A 407 -12.20 -4.22 5.88
C LEU A 407 -13.53 -4.95 5.74
N ALA A 408 -13.58 -6.24 6.13
CA ALA A 408 -14.80 -7.04 6.06
C ALA A 408 -15.98 -6.43 6.83
N ARG A 409 -15.72 -5.68 7.92
CA ARG A 409 -16.77 -5.00 8.72
C ARG A 409 -17.61 -4.04 7.88
N PHE A 410 -17.00 -3.41 6.88
CA PHE A 410 -17.65 -2.40 6.04
C PHE A 410 -18.41 -3.02 4.85
N THR A 411 -18.35 -4.34 4.68
CA THR A 411 -19.21 -5.08 3.74
C THR A 411 -20.56 -5.48 4.35
N SER A 412 -20.78 -5.17 5.63
CA SER A 412 -21.97 -5.56 6.40
C SER A 412 -22.71 -4.37 6.99
N ALA A 413 -24.04 -4.51 7.12
CA ALA A 413 -24.89 -3.53 7.81
C ALA A 413 -26.13 -4.21 8.40
N SER A 414 -26.71 -3.62 9.45
CA SER A 414 -27.94 -4.12 10.09
C SER A 414 -29.11 -4.26 9.10
N HIS A 415 -29.18 -3.36 8.11
CA HIS A 415 -30.18 -3.40 7.05
C HIS A 415 -29.98 -4.58 6.10
N VAL A 416 -28.73 -4.99 5.80
CA VAL A 416 -28.46 -6.19 4.97
C VAL A 416 -29.10 -7.41 5.62
N VAL A 417 -28.84 -7.64 6.91
CA VAL A 417 -29.43 -8.76 7.66
C VAL A 417 -30.95 -8.68 7.71
N SER A 418 -31.50 -7.48 7.96
CA SER A 418 -32.95 -7.29 8.08
C SER A 418 -33.68 -7.54 6.75
N TYR A 419 -33.13 -7.06 5.63
CA TYR A 419 -33.69 -7.31 4.30
C TYR A 419 -33.52 -8.77 3.88
N GLN A 420 -32.37 -9.40 4.14
CA GLN A 420 -32.18 -10.83 3.89
C GLN A 420 -33.20 -11.68 4.67
N ARG A 421 -33.43 -11.37 5.95
CA ARG A 421 -34.48 -12.03 6.75
C ARG A 421 -35.85 -11.93 6.09
N ARG A 422 -36.24 -10.73 5.63
CA ARG A 422 -37.51 -10.50 4.94
C ARG A 422 -37.59 -11.29 3.62
N PHE A 423 -36.53 -11.27 2.82
CA PHE A 423 -36.48 -11.97 1.53
C PHE A 423 -36.54 -13.48 1.70
N MET A 424 -35.80 -14.04 2.65
CA MET A 424 -35.82 -15.47 2.94
C MET A 424 -37.19 -15.91 3.49
N ALA A 425 -37.82 -15.11 4.35
CA ALA A 425 -39.18 -15.39 4.82
C ALA A 425 -40.21 -15.38 3.67
N ALA A 426 -40.12 -14.40 2.75
CA ALA A 426 -40.97 -14.35 1.56
C ALA A 426 -40.71 -15.52 0.59
N ALA A 427 -39.45 -15.92 0.43
CA ALA A 427 -39.08 -17.06 -0.41
C ALA A 427 -39.60 -18.40 0.17
N ALA A 428 -39.62 -18.53 1.50
CA ALA A 428 -40.12 -19.73 2.19
C ALA A 428 -41.64 -19.89 2.10
N THR A 429 -42.40 -18.79 2.01
CA THR A 429 -43.87 -18.83 1.86
C THR A 429 -44.33 -18.85 0.40
N ALA A 430 -43.43 -18.59 -0.55
CA ALA A 430 -43.72 -18.70 -1.97
C ALA A 430 -43.95 -20.17 -2.36
N THR A 431 -45.16 -20.50 -2.78
CA THR A 431 -45.47 -21.81 -3.36
C THR A 431 -44.75 -21.93 -4.70
N ARG A 432 -43.57 -22.56 -4.70
CA ARG A 432 -42.84 -22.89 -5.93
C ARG A 432 -43.16 -24.33 -6.32
N PRO A 433 -43.75 -24.57 -7.51
CA PRO A 433 -43.85 -25.94 -8.04
C PRO A 433 -42.43 -26.53 -8.13
N GLY A 434 -42.17 -27.61 -7.40
CA GLY A 434 -40.96 -28.43 -7.57
C GLY A 434 -39.75 -28.15 -6.66
N VAL A 435 -39.81 -27.21 -5.71
CA VAL A 435 -38.70 -26.99 -4.74
C VAL A 435 -39.15 -27.39 -3.34
N ARG A 436 -38.80 -28.60 -2.89
CA ARG A 436 -38.84 -28.96 -1.47
C ARG A 436 -37.59 -28.38 -0.81
N LEU A 437 -37.76 -27.35 0.03
CA LEU A 437 -36.73 -26.99 1.00
C LEU A 437 -36.87 -27.97 2.17
N ASN A 438 -35.86 -28.82 2.37
CA ASN A 438 -35.76 -29.62 3.59
C ASN A 438 -35.54 -28.64 4.76
N ALA A 439 -36.43 -28.76 5.76
CA ALA A 439 -36.41 -27.99 7.00
C ALA A 439 -35.17 -28.30 7.84
#